data_AF-A0A4R7BJL1-F1
#
_entry.id   AF-A0A4R7BJL1-F1
#
_cell.length_a   1.000
_cell.length_b   1.000
_cell.length_c   1.000
_cell.angle_alpha   90.00
_cell.angle_beta   90.00
_cell.angle_gamma   90.00
#
_symmetry.space_group_name_H-M   'P 1'
#
loop_
_entity.id
_entity.type
_entity.pdbx_description
1 polymer ?
#
loop_
_entity_poly.entity_id
_entity_poly.type
_entity_poly.pdbx_seq_one_letter_code
_entity_poly.pdbx_strand_id
1 'polypeptide(L)'
;MDRGEEPEPIGSRDGAGQATPLDTEGEAGQQRRASKRRPAGWALGLPALALLAAVAAMRISPAIEINIRREAARLAKHEPDSPLARSGARFAVDGRDVRIVTDTELPDGLRGETEARTGAIPAVRLVRSEATGYVTLSPFPFAVRRSDTGIVLDGAVPDAKLRAALVEQAARYVPADQVEDRLRLAAGAPDGFAEAARFLLATLAPLSLAEGTLSGRTLQANASPEDPASYNAVMLALRNVPKGFSGAEHDIRPPRITPFVWTARRDGGGLALGGLIPSEALRLEVTRLAATMLPSLPVRDSMQTARGLDRSIDFLASARAAFEALSQVQRGEAQLAERRFSLSGETVARNGVAAIERRVRETLPHALGAPMLSVAVVPASPFVFRARRVEGRVELGGYLTSDGDRAAILGLIGTRFPGEKVVDSLVTADGAPDGFKEVARAALETLSDFAEGEVALADSNLRLTGQVLYPQLAARIRRSVPAMVPPGWRAGVELEPVQRLDAVDAHLCGDLLSDVARRNPVRFAPGEAAPEAGATPALEAAAEIVRRCGRVGIRVVHHIAAPAGSEAARDLAAGRAGALVTALSERGATARFTVEGVVAPVAAGSAGAQGRTEFIVTPL
;
A
#
# COMPACT_ATOMS: atom_id res chain seq x y z
N MET A 1 -3.33 54.30 36.26
CA MET A 1 -3.12 53.47 37.45
C MET A 1 -1.81 52.75 37.22
N ASP A 2 -0.67 53.37 37.55
CA ASP A 2 -0.06 53.39 38.91
C ASP A 2 0.34 51.96 39.31
N ARG A 3 1.57 51.57 39.67
CA ARG A 3 2.85 52.26 39.92
C ARG A 3 3.92 51.17 40.20
N GLY A 4 5.17 51.38 39.76
CA GLY A 4 6.40 51.08 40.53
C GLY A 4 7.08 49.72 40.26
N GLU A 5 8.42 49.60 40.19
CA GLU A 5 9.51 50.48 40.60
C GLU A 5 10.82 50.10 39.86
N GLU A 6 11.60 51.14 39.56
CA GLU A 6 12.92 51.31 38.92
C GLU A 6 14.13 50.71 39.71
N PRO A 7 15.43 50.98 39.39
CA PRO A 7 16.09 51.26 38.10
C PRO A 7 17.51 50.60 37.91
N GLU A 8 17.88 50.49 36.63
CA GLU A 8 19.10 50.90 35.89
C GLU A 8 20.54 51.17 36.47
N PRO A 9 21.55 51.17 35.57
CA PRO A 9 23.00 51.04 35.80
C PRO A 9 23.82 52.34 35.58
N ILE A 10 25.11 52.34 35.93
CA ILE A 10 26.13 53.35 35.54
C ILE A 10 27.49 52.61 35.57
N GLY A 11 28.47 52.73 34.69
CA GLY A 11 28.85 53.76 33.71
C GLY A 11 30.37 53.99 33.84
N SER A 12 31.03 54.15 32.70
CA SER A 12 32.48 54.34 32.51
C SER A 12 33.09 55.56 33.20
N ARG A 13 34.40 55.51 33.55
CA ARG A 13 35.36 56.61 33.31
C ARG A 13 36.83 56.26 33.56
N ASP A 14 37.64 56.56 32.54
CA ASP A 14 38.94 57.26 32.49
C ASP A 14 39.86 57.36 33.73
N GLY A 15 41.17 57.33 33.46
CA GLY A 15 42.07 58.36 33.99
C GLY A 15 43.45 57.93 34.50
N ALA A 16 44.43 57.96 33.59
CA ALA A 16 45.82 58.41 33.74
C ALA A 16 46.49 58.59 35.14
N GLY A 17 47.68 57.98 35.26
CA GLY A 17 48.93 58.71 35.55
C GLY A 17 49.46 58.70 36.99
N GLN A 18 50.68 58.17 37.19
CA GLN A 18 51.85 58.96 37.62
C GLN A 18 53.12 58.11 37.73
N ALA A 19 54.22 58.69 37.23
CA ALA A 19 55.62 58.32 37.43
C ALA A 19 56.03 58.49 38.92
N THR A 20 57.14 57.98 39.44
CA THR A 20 58.55 58.38 39.20
C THR A 20 59.49 57.45 40.02
N PRO A 21 60.84 57.56 39.98
CA PRO A 21 61.75 56.42 39.85
C PRO A 21 62.61 56.24 41.12
N LEU A 22 63.51 55.26 41.13
CA LEU A 22 64.73 55.35 41.93
C LEU A 22 65.85 54.56 41.22
N ASP A 23 66.81 55.35 40.76
CA ASP A 23 68.12 54.93 40.28
C ASP A 23 68.83 54.07 41.32
N THR A 24 69.56 53.06 40.85
CA THR A 24 70.90 52.79 41.37
C THR A 24 71.77 52.26 40.25
N GLU A 25 72.82 53.02 39.99
CA GLU A 25 73.94 52.75 39.12
C GLU A 25 74.61 51.40 39.47
N GLY A 26 74.96 50.64 38.43
CA GLY A 26 75.76 49.43 38.52
C GLY A 26 76.71 49.39 37.34
N GLU A 27 77.98 49.62 37.65
CA GLU A 27 79.08 49.97 36.76
C GLU A 27 79.36 49.03 35.57
N ALA A 28 79.94 49.67 34.56
CA ALA A 28 80.55 49.08 33.39
C ALA A 28 81.67 48.07 33.76
N GLY A 29 81.52 46.85 33.27
CA GLY A 29 82.56 45.81 33.27
C GLY A 29 82.56 45.08 31.94
N GLN A 30 82.95 45.78 30.87
CA GLN A 30 83.06 45.23 29.52
C GLN A 30 84.25 44.26 29.42
N GLN A 31 84.03 42.98 29.74
CA GLN A 31 84.91 41.88 29.31
C GLN A 31 84.29 41.15 28.12
N ARG A 32 84.74 41.56 26.93
CA ARG A 32 84.62 40.76 25.70
C ARG A 32 85.36 39.43 25.89
N ARG A 33 84.64 38.38 26.31
CA ARG A 33 85.03 36.99 26.03
C ARG A 33 84.14 36.45 24.93
N ALA A 34 84.74 36.26 23.76
CA ALA A 34 84.12 35.55 22.65
C ALA A 34 83.79 34.12 23.07
N SER A 35 82.53 33.85 23.44
CA SER A 35 82.04 32.48 23.54
C SER A 35 81.77 31.97 22.13
N LYS A 36 82.63 31.05 21.68
CA LYS A 36 82.44 30.24 20.47
C LYS A 36 80.99 29.73 20.45
N ARG A 37 80.17 30.21 19.52
CA ARG A 37 78.91 29.55 19.16
C ARG A 37 79.26 28.13 18.73
N ARG A 38 78.91 27.14 19.56
CA ARG A 38 78.90 25.74 19.13
C ARG A 38 77.91 25.63 17.97
N PRO A 39 78.24 24.97 16.85
CA PRO A 39 77.29 24.80 15.77
C PRO A 39 76.06 24.07 16.33
N ALA A 40 74.87 24.58 16.02
CA ALA A 40 73.59 24.00 16.42
C ALA A 40 73.34 22.68 15.66
N GLY A 41 74.16 21.66 15.90
CA GLY A 41 73.97 20.31 15.36
C GLY A 41 72.70 19.61 15.86
N TRP A 42 71.99 20.24 16.81
CA TRP A 42 70.78 19.72 17.43
C TRP A 42 69.51 20.15 16.69
N ALA A 43 69.60 21.19 15.82
CA ALA A 43 68.47 21.71 15.06
C ALA A 43 67.99 20.76 13.94
N LEU A 44 68.87 19.88 13.43
CA LEU A 44 68.53 18.79 12.51
C LEU A 44 68.25 17.46 13.25
N GLY A 45 68.83 17.30 14.45
CA GLY A 45 68.61 16.13 15.29
C GLY A 45 67.19 16.06 15.85
N LEU A 46 66.62 17.19 16.28
CA LEU A 46 65.25 17.26 16.82
C LEU A 46 64.15 16.85 15.82
N PRO A 47 64.12 17.35 14.57
CA PRO A 47 63.12 16.89 13.60
C PRO A 47 63.34 15.43 13.17
N ALA A 48 64.58 14.95 13.07
CA ALA A 48 64.85 13.54 12.82
C ALA A 48 64.43 12.64 13.99
N LEU A 49 64.64 13.09 15.23
CA LEU A 49 64.18 12.41 16.45
C LEU A 49 62.65 12.43 16.54
N ALA A 50 62.01 13.54 16.18
CA ALA A 50 60.56 13.66 16.13
C ALA A 50 59.95 12.76 15.04
N LEU A 51 60.60 12.65 13.89
CA LEU A 51 60.21 11.71 12.82
C LEU A 51 60.39 10.26 13.27
N LEU A 52 61.52 9.92 13.91
CA LEU A 52 61.75 8.58 14.48
C LEU A 52 60.75 8.26 15.60
N ALA A 53 60.42 9.25 16.45
CA ALA A 53 59.41 9.11 17.49
C ALA A 53 58.02 8.93 16.89
N ALA A 54 57.67 9.65 15.81
CA ALA A 54 56.42 9.50 15.09
C ALA A 54 56.32 8.13 14.41
N VAL A 55 57.39 7.67 13.76
CA VAL A 55 57.46 6.32 13.15
C VAL A 55 57.36 5.23 14.22
N ALA A 56 58.06 5.39 15.35
CA ALA A 56 57.98 4.46 16.47
C ALA A 56 56.57 4.42 17.07
N ALA A 57 55.93 5.58 17.27
CA ALA A 57 54.56 5.68 17.75
C ALA A 57 53.54 5.06 16.79
N MET A 58 53.72 5.24 15.48
CA MET A 58 52.79 4.75 14.46
C MET A 58 52.98 3.28 14.08
N ARG A 59 54.20 2.73 14.17
CA ARG A 59 54.52 1.36 13.70
C ARG A 59 54.91 0.39 14.80
N ILE A 60 55.62 0.84 15.83
CA ILE A 60 56.23 -0.03 16.85
C ILE A 60 55.33 -0.15 18.08
N SER A 61 54.72 0.96 18.53
CA SER A 61 53.82 0.94 19.69
C SER A 61 52.63 -0.02 19.55
N PRO A 62 51.91 -0.09 18.40
CA PRO A 62 50.80 -1.04 18.25
C PRO A 62 51.26 -2.50 18.30
N ALA A 63 52.44 -2.80 17.74
CA ALA A 63 52.99 -4.16 17.72
C ALA A 63 53.40 -4.63 19.13
N ILE A 64 53.95 -3.72 19.95
CA ILE A 64 54.30 -4.01 21.35
C ILE A 64 53.03 -4.27 22.16
N GLU A 65 52.00 -3.42 22.03
CA GLU A 65 50.76 -3.58 22.76
C GLU A 65 50.05 -4.89 22.40
N ILE A 66 49.99 -5.25 21.11
CA ILE A 66 49.43 -6.53 20.64
C ILE A 66 50.20 -7.72 21.23
N ASN A 67 51.53 -7.65 21.28
CA ASN A 67 52.34 -8.74 21.83
C ASN A 67 52.13 -8.90 23.34
N ILE A 68 52.15 -7.79 24.08
CA ILE A 68 51.87 -7.78 25.53
C ILE A 68 50.47 -8.33 25.78
N ARG A 69 49.46 -7.87 25.03
CA ARG A 69 48.06 -8.33 25.14
C ARG A 69 47.94 -9.82 24.87
N ARG A 70 48.63 -10.34 23.85
CA ARG A 70 48.64 -11.76 23.50
C ARG A 70 49.28 -12.61 24.60
N GLU A 71 50.42 -12.20 25.12
CA GLU A 71 51.16 -12.96 26.14
C GLU A 71 50.46 -12.89 27.51
N ALA A 72 49.94 -11.72 27.89
CA ALA A 72 49.14 -11.57 29.10
C ALA A 72 47.85 -12.39 29.04
N ALA A 73 47.17 -12.44 27.90
CA ALA A 73 45.98 -13.26 27.71
C ALA A 73 46.27 -14.77 27.85
N ARG A 74 47.50 -15.23 27.58
CA ARG A 74 47.89 -16.63 27.81
C ARG A 74 47.96 -16.96 29.30
N LEU A 75 48.38 -16.03 30.15
CA LEU A 75 48.50 -16.27 31.60
C LEU A 75 47.17 -16.66 32.25
N ALA A 76 46.05 -16.03 31.86
CA ALA A 76 44.71 -16.42 32.34
C ALA A 76 44.16 -17.68 31.66
N LYS A 77 44.53 -17.95 30.40
CA LYS A 77 43.99 -19.07 29.61
C LYS A 77 44.76 -20.38 29.75
N HIS A 78 45.96 -20.36 30.32
CA HIS A 78 46.84 -21.53 30.41
C HIS A 78 46.25 -22.67 31.25
N GLU A 79 45.44 -22.33 32.26
CA GLU A 79 44.79 -23.29 33.15
C GLU A 79 43.35 -22.83 33.48
N PRO A 80 42.33 -23.34 32.78
CA PRO A 80 40.94 -22.87 32.91
C PRO A 80 40.32 -23.08 34.30
N ASP A 81 40.86 -23.99 35.12
CA ASP A 81 40.40 -24.25 36.50
C ASP A 81 41.29 -23.60 37.59
N SER A 82 42.30 -22.83 37.19
CA SER A 82 43.20 -22.16 38.12
C SER A 82 42.43 -21.18 39.03
N PRO A 83 42.89 -20.93 40.26
CA PRO A 83 42.32 -19.90 41.13
C PRO A 83 42.26 -18.51 40.47
N LEU A 84 43.20 -18.20 39.57
CA LEU A 84 43.24 -16.97 38.78
C LEU A 84 42.15 -16.93 37.68
N ALA A 85 41.91 -18.06 37.00
CA ALA A 85 40.81 -18.17 36.04
C ALA A 85 39.45 -18.07 36.74
N ARG A 86 39.30 -18.70 37.93
CA ARG A 86 38.08 -18.65 38.75
C ARG A 86 37.78 -17.27 39.33
N SER A 87 38.78 -16.41 39.55
CA SER A 87 38.58 -15.02 39.95
C SER A 87 38.17 -14.10 38.79
N GLY A 88 37.96 -14.65 37.59
CA GLY A 88 37.57 -13.88 36.40
C GLY A 88 38.66 -12.91 35.91
N ALA A 89 39.93 -13.23 36.17
CA ALA A 89 41.06 -12.34 35.89
C ALA A 89 41.14 -11.92 34.41
N ARG A 90 41.29 -10.62 34.19
CA ARG A 90 41.47 -9.97 32.89
C ARG A 90 42.74 -9.14 32.90
N PHE A 91 43.33 -8.96 31.72
CA PHE A 91 44.50 -8.11 31.51
C PHE A 91 44.13 -7.00 30.52
N ALA A 92 44.04 -5.76 31.00
CA ALA A 92 43.92 -4.59 30.16
C ALA A 92 45.31 -4.00 29.93
N VAL A 93 45.64 -3.69 28.67
CA VAL A 93 46.96 -3.17 28.30
C VAL A 93 46.77 -1.76 27.75
N ASP A 94 47.49 -0.79 28.32
CA ASP A 94 47.55 0.60 27.85
C ASP A 94 49.01 0.94 27.56
N GLY A 95 49.38 0.87 26.28
CA GLY A 95 50.75 0.98 25.82
C GLY A 95 51.66 -0.13 26.38
N ARG A 96 52.39 0.17 27.46
CA ARG A 96 53.32 -0.75 28.15
C ARG A 96 52.91 -1.08 29.59
N ASP A 97 51.78 -0.55 30.04
CA ASP A 97 51.26 -0.77 31.37
C ASP A 97 50.16 -1.84 31.31
N VAL A 98 50.20 -2.79 32.24
CA VAL A 98 49.23 -3.88 32.32
C VAL A 98 48.44 -3.75 33.62
N ARG A 99 47.11 -3.76 33.49
CA ARG A 99 46.19 -3.79 34.62
C ARG A 99 45.53 -5.15 34.72
N ILE A 100 45.69 -5.80 35.87
CA ILE A 100 45.06 -7.08 36.21
C ILE A 100 43.74 -6.76 36.93
N VAL A 101 42.62 -7.10 36.33
CA VAL A 101 41.29 -6.83 36.87
C VAL A 101 40.63 -8.15 37.24
N THR A 102 40.30 -8.35 38.51
CA THR A 102 39.62 -9.56 39.01
C THR A 102 38.22 -9.24 39.54
N ASP A 103 37.30 -10.19 39.38
CA ASP A 103 35.92 -10.07 39.89
C ASP A 103 35.88 -10.21 41.43
N THR A 104 36.78 -11.02 41.99
CA THR A 104 36.96 -11.22 43.44
C THR A 104 38.37 -10.85 43.86
N GLU A 105 38.55 -10.52 45.15
CA GLU A 105 39.88 -10.28 45.71
C GLU A 105 40.74 -11.54 45.62
N LEU A 106 41.90 -11.42 44.96
CA LEU A 106 42.90 -12.49 44.93
C LEU A 106 43.58 -12.60 46.30
N PRO A 107 43.86 -13.83 46.79
CA PRO A 107 44.77 -14.03 47.91
C PRO A 107 46.13 -13.38 47.64
N ASP A 108 46.76 -12.77 48.65
CA ASP A 108 47.99 -11.97 48.47
C ASP A 108 49.12 -12.72 47.76
N GLY A 109 49.31 -14.02 48.07
CA GLY A 109 50.31 -14.86 47.42
C GLY A 109 50.07 -15.05 45.92
N LEU A 110 48.82 -15.28 45.53
CA LEU A 110 48.43 -15.44 44.13
C LEU A 110 48.47 -14.12 43.36
N ARG A 111 48.11 -13.01 44.03
CA ARG A 111 48.23 -11.65 43.48
C ARG A 111 49.69 -11.34 43.15
N GLY A 112 50.60 -11.51 44.11
CA GLY A 112 52.03 -11.27 43.92
C GLY A 112 52.66 -12.14 42.83
N GLU A 113 52.31 -13.43 42.78
CA GLU A 113 52.77 -14.33 41.72
C GLU A 113 52.29 -13.88 40.33
N THR A 114 51.02 -13.51 40.21
CA THR A 114 50.44 -13.08 38.94
C THR A 114 51.04 -11.76 38.48
N GLU A 115 51.26 -10.81 39.39
CA GLU A 115 51.91 -9.54 39.09
C GLU A 115 53.36 -9.74 38.64
N ALA A 116 54.11 -10.62 39.31
CA ALA A 116 55.48 -10.95 38.93
C ALA A 116 55.55 -11.62 37.55
N ARG A 117 54.65 -12.58 37.27
CA ARG A 117 54.56 -13.25 35.96
C ARG A 117 54.17 -12.29 34.83
N THR A 118 53.28 -11.35 35.12
CA THR A 118 52.87 -10.32 34.16
C THR A 118 53.99 -9.31 33.91
N GLY A 119 54.72 -8.92 34.96
CA GLY A 119 55.87 -8.02 34.87
C GLY A 119 57.07 -8.64 34.14
N ALA A 120 57.14 -9.97 34.07
CA ALA A 120 58.15 -10.69 33.31
C ALA A 120 57.88 -10.72 31.79
N ILE A 121 56.69 -10.31 31.33
CA ILE A 121 56.40 -10.20 29.89
C ILE A 121 57.31 -9.12 29.28
N PRO A 122 58.06 -9.42 28.20
CA PRO A 122 58.94 -8.45 27.57
C PRO A 122 58.22 -7.15 27.22
N ALA A 123 58.88 -6.02 27.52
CA ALA A 123 58.39 -4.66 27.34
C ALA A 123 57.28 -4.18 28.30
N VAL A 124 56.81 -4.96 29.28
CA VAL A 124 55.94 -4.43 30.35
C VAL A 124 56.73 -3.45 31.23
N ARG A 125 56.11 -2.31 31.58
CA ARG A 125 56.71 -1.27 32.43
C ARG A 125 56.12 -1.25 33.84
N LEU A 126 54.79 -1.35 33.94
CA LEU A 126 54.07 -1.28 35.20
C LEU A 126 52.96 -2.32 35.21
N VAL A 127 52.82 -3.01 36.35
CA VAL A 127 51.69 -3.90 36.61
C VAL A 127 50.91 -3.35 37.80
N ARG A 128 49.58 -3.29 37.69
CA ARG A 128 48.69 -2.96 38.80
C ARG A 128 47.58 -4.00 38.86
N SER A 129 47.28 -4.52 40.04
CA SER A 129 46.08 -5.33 40.27
C SER A 129 44.98 -4.52 40.96
N GLU A 130 43.74 -4.74 40.53
CA GLU A 130 42.54 -4.20 41.16
C GLU A 130 41.45 -5.28 41.20
N ALA A 131 40.78 -5.40 42.36
CA ALA A 131 39.60 -6.22 42.50
C ALA A 131 38.36 -5.31 42.42
N THR A 132 37.43 -5.62 41.51
CA THR A 132 36.24 -4.78 41.33
C THR A 132 35.17 -5.00 42.40
N GLY A 133 35.17 -6.18 43.03
CA GLY A 133 34.18 -6.57 44.04
C GLY A 133 32.79 -6.83 43.45
N TYR A 134 31.92 -7.50 44.22
CA TYR A 134 30.53 -7.76 43.83
C TYR A 134 29.62 -6.70 44.46
N VAL A 135 29.37 -5.62 43.72
CA VAL A 135 28.56 -4.48 44.18
C VAL A 135 27.14 -4.52 43.60
N THR A 136 26.16 -4.02 44.35
CA THR A 136 24.80 -3.80 43.82
C THR A 136 24.74 -2.42 43.17
N LEU A 137 24.42 -2.36 41.87
CA LEU A 137 24.34 -1.12 41.10
C LEU A 137 22.89 -0.75 40.79
N SER A 138 22.55 0.53 40.94
CA SER A 138 21.27 1.10 40.50
C SER A 138 21.47 2.55 40.05
N PRO A 139 21.22 2.90 38.77
CA PRO A 139 20.80 2.00 37.70
C PRO A 139 21.91 1.01 37.29
N PHE A 140 21.53 -0.16 36.78
CA PHE A 140 22.46 -1.18 36.31
C PHE A 140 22.98 -0.82 34.91
N PRO A 141 24.28 -0.48 34.73
CA PRO A 141 24.80 0.06 33.48
C PRO A 141 25.36 -1.05 32.57
N PHE A 142 25.16 -0.91 31.26
CA PHE A 142 25.85 -1.68 30.23
C PHE A 142 26.05 -0.83 29.00
N ALA A 143 27.19 -0.95 28.34
CA ALA A 143 27.49 -0.18 27.14
C ALA A 143 28.21 -1.03 26.09
N VAL A 144 27.91 -0.73 24.83
CA VAL A 144 28.55 -1.30 23.65
C VAL A 144 29.08 -0.14 22.82
N ARG A 145 30.38 -0.12 22.54
CA ARG A 145 30.98 0.84 21.61
C ARG A 145 31.60 0.10 20.44
N ARG A 146 31.19 0.46 19.23
CA ARG A 146 31.66 -0.06 17.96
C ARG A 146 32.43 1.05 17.24
N SER A 147 33.67 0.76 16.86
CA SER A 147 34.57 1.63 16.10
C SER A 147 35.29 0.83 15.02
N ASP A 148 36.01 1.47 14.10
CA ASP A 148 36.89 0.80 13.12
C ASP A 148 37.88 -0.23 13.73
N THR A 149 38.31 0.02 14.96
CA THR A 149 39.30 -0.74 15.73
C THR A 149 38.76 -1.96 16.45
N GLY A 150 37.43 -2.10 16.62
CA GLY A 150 36.85 -3.24 17.32
C GLY A 150 35.51 -2.99 18.00
N ILE A 151 35.23 -3.78 19.03
CA ILE A 151 34.05 -3.66 19.90
C ILE A 151 34.51 -3.60 21.35
N VAL A 152 34.09 -2.56 22.08
CA VAL A 152 34.29 -2.42 23.52
C VAL A 152 32.97 -2.70 24.24
N LEU A 153 32.99 -3.66 25.17
CA LEU A 153 31.89 -3.95 26.09
C LEU A 153 32.23 -3.37 27.46
N ASP A 154 31.40 -2.47 28.00
CA ASP A 154 31.68 -1.76 29.25
C ASP A 154 30.45 -1.79 30.19
N GLY A 155 30.67 -1.51 31.47
CA GLY A 155 29.65 -1.52 32.52
C GLY A 155 29.59 -2.83 33.32
N ALA A 156 28.39 -3.32 33.58
CA ALA A 156 28.11 -4.39 34.51
C ALA A 156 27.36 -5.57 33.88
N VAL A 157 27.57 -6.76 34.42
CA VAL A 157 26.83 -7.99 34.08
C VAL A 157 26.51 -8.79 35.35
N PRO A 158 25.33 -9.42 35.43
CA PRO A 158 24.89 -10.18 36.61
C PRO A 158 25.73 -11.43 36.90
N ASP A 159 26.27 -12.08 35.87
CA ASP A 159 27.00 -13.33 36.02
C ASP A 159 28.05 -13.53 34.90
N ALA A 160 29.01 -14.41 35.17
CA ALA A 160 30.12 -14.71 34.26
C ALA A 160 29.65 -15.43 32.98
N LYS A 161 28.52 -16.14 33.01
CA LYS A 161 27.97 -16.87 31.86
C LYS A 161 27.45 -15.89 30.81
N LEU A 162 26.71 -14.86 31.23
CA LEU A 162 26.23 -13.81 30.33
C LEU A 162 27.41 -13.00 29.78
N ARG A 163 28.40 -12.67 30.60
CA ARG A 163 29.63 -12.01 30.16
C ARG A 163 30.29 -12.77 29.01
N ALA A 164 30.56 -14.07 29.21
CA ALA A 164 31.16 -14.91 28.18
C ALA A 164 30.32 -14.96 26.89
N ALA A 165 28.99 -15.05 27.02
CA ALA A 165 28.09 -15.05 25.88
C ALA A 165 28.12 -13.72 25.09
N LEU A 166 28.23 -12.57 25.77
CA LEU A 166 28.32 -11.26 25.10
C LEU A 166 29.66 -11.10 24.38
N VAL A 167 30.77 -11.54 24.98
CA VAL A 167 32.10 -11.54 24.34
C VAL A 167 32.11 -12.45 23.12
N GLU A 168 31.57 -13.66 23.22
CA GLU A 168 31.45 -14.59 22.09
C GLU A 168 30.59 -14.00 20.97
N GLN A 169 29.46 -13.37 21.33
CA GLN A 169 28.61 -12.69 20.36
C GLN A 169 29.34 -11.53 19.66
N ALA A 170 30.10 -10.71 20.39
CA ALA A 170 30.90 -9.63 19.81
C ALA A 170 31.96 -10.17 18.83
N ALA A 171 32.60 -11.28 19.17
CA ALA A 171 33.60 -11.95 18.32
C ALA A 171 33.04 -12.55 17.01
N ARG A 172 31.71 -12.54 16.81
CA ARG A 172 31.09 -12.89 15.52
C ARG A 172 31.13 -11.75 14.51
N TYR A 173 31.34 -10.52 14.97
CA TYR A 173 31.34 -9.30 14.14
C TYR A 173 32.74 -8.74 13.91
N VAL A 174 33.66 -8.95 14.88
CA VAL A 174 35.06 -8.52 14.78
C VAL A 174 35.99 -9.66 15.21
N PRO A 175 37.26 -9.68 14.73
CA PRO A 175 38.28 -10.59 15.25
C PRO A 175 38.34 -10.60 16.78
N ALA A 176 38.57 -11.77 17.38
CA ALA A 176 38.49 -11.94 18.83
C ALA A 176 39.51 -11.07 19.62
N ASP A 177 40.62 -10.66 19.01
CA ASP A 177 41.62 -9.75 19.58
C ASP A 177 41.22 -8.28 19.52
N GLN A 178 40.18 -7.95 18.74
CA GLN A 178 39.54 -6.63 18.66
C GLN A 178 38.30 -6.50 19.55
N VAL A 179 37.98 -7.53 20.35
CA VAL A 179 36.95 -7.43 21.39
C VAL A 179 37.62 -7.02 22.71
N GLU A 180 37.27 -5.85 23.21
CA GLU A 180 37.72 -5.36 24.51
C GLU A 180 36.62 -5.53 25.57
N ASP A 181 36.86 -6.43 26.51
CA ASP A 181 35.92 -6.74 27.60
C ASP A 181 36.29 -5.97 28.88
N ARG A 182 35.51 -4.92 29.18
CA ARG A 182 35.60 -4.09 30.39
C ARG A 182 34.42 -4.31 31.35
N LEU A 183 33.62 -5.35 31.12
CA LEU A 183 32.45 -5.67 31.94
C LEU A 183 32.85 -6.08 33.34
N ARG A 184 32.00 -5.84 34.35
CA ARG A 184 32.26 -6.24 35.76
C ARG A 184 31.08 -7.00 36.32
N LEU A 185 31.33 -7.99 37.18
CA LEU A 185 30.25 -8.69 37.87
C LEU A 185 29.60 -7.78 38.92
N ALA A 186 28.28 -7.64 38.87
CA ALA A 186 27.52 -6.82 39.82
C ALA A 186 26.08 -7.33 39.98
N ALA A 187 25.45 -7.03 41.12
CA ALA A 187 24.02 -7.27 41.35
C ALA A 187 23.16 -6.05 40.99
N GLY A 188 21.85 -6.23 40.90
CA GLY A 188 20.89 -5.16 40.60
C GLY A 188 20.42 -5.10 39.15
N ALA A 189 20.77 -6.10 38.33
CA ALA A 189 20.27 -6.22 36.96
C ALA A 189 18.74 -6.42 36.96
N PRO A 190 17.98 -5.66 36.14
CA PRO A 190 16.54 -5.87 36.03
C PRO A 190 16.20 -7.18 35.31
N ASP A 191 15.00 -7.70 35.56
CA ASP A 191 14.47 -8.85 34.79
C ASP A 191 14.50 -8.55 33.28
N GLY A 192 14.99 -9.52 32.50
CA GLY A 192 15.17 -9.41 31.06
C GLY A 192 16.47 -8.73 30.59
N PHE A 193 17.34 -8.30 31.51
CA PHE A 193 18.59 -7.62 31.17
C PHE A 193 19.48 -8.40 30.19
N ALA A 194 19.59 -9.72 30.36
CA ALA A 194 20.39 -10.58 29.49
C ALA A 194 19.92 -10.52 28.02
N GLU A 195 18.61 -10.45 27.79
CA GLU A 195 18.02 -10.32 26.46
C GLU A 195 18.27 -8.92 25.89
N ALA A 196 18.07 -7.88 26.70
CA ALA A 196 18.34 -6.48 26.32
C ALA A 196 19.81 -6.22 25.96
N ALA A 197 20.76 -6.75 26.73
CA ALA A 197 22.19 -6.60 26.48
C ALA A 197 22.61 -7.28 25.15
N ARG A 198 22.12 -8.50 24.89
CA ARG A 198 22.37 -9.21 23.61
C ARG A 198 21.72 -8.50 22.44
N PHE A 199 20.51 -7.98 22.63
CA PHE A 199 19.80 -7.19 21.62
C PHE A 199 20.57 -5.92 21.25
N LEU A 200 21.03 -5.16 22.25
CA LEU A 200 21.81 -3.93 22.02
C LEU A 200 23.10 -4.24 21.26
N LEU A 201 23.83 -5.28 21.67
CA LEU A 201 25.04 -5.72 20.98
C LEU A 201 24.74 -6.17 19.54
N ALA A 202 23.71 -6.99 19.32
CA ALA A 202 23.34 -7.46 17.97
C ALA A 202 22.92 -6.31 17.04
N THR A 203 22.30 -5.26 17.60
CA THR A 203 21.84 -4.10 16.82
C THR A 203 23.00 -3.21 16.38
N LEU A 204 24.02 -3.05 17.23
CA LEU A 204 25.10 -2.07 16.99
C LEU A 204 26.39 -2.69 16.43
N ALA A 205 26.68 -3.95 16.71
CA ALA A 205 27.89 -4.64 16.25
C ALA A 205 28.05 -4.73 14.72
N PRO A 206 26.97 -4.84 13.90
CA PRO A 206 27.09 -4.83 12.44
C PRO A 206 27.55 -3.48 11.85
N LEU A 207 27.42 -2.38 12.61
CA LEU A 207 27.73 -1.04 12.14
C LEU A 207 29.24 -0.78 12.17
N SER A 208 29.71 0.26 11.48
CA SER A 208 31.11 0.69 11.55
C SER A 208 31.40 1.59 12.75
N LEU A 209 30.47 2.49 13.06
CA LEU A 209 30.55 3.41 14.20
C LEU A 209 29.21 3.49 14.94
N ALA A 210 29.20 3.06 16.20
CA ALA A 210 28.03 3.14 17.06
C ALA A 210 28.40 3.11 18.54
N GLU A 211 27.56 3.72 19.36
CA GLU A 211 27.62 3.62 20.81
C GLU A 211 26.21 3.39 21.34
N GLY A 212 26.07 2.42 22.22
CA GLY A 212 24.81 2.10 22.87
C GLY A 212 25.00 1.95 24.35
N THR A 213 24.02 2.42 25.11
CA THR A 213 23.97 2.23 26.56
C THR A 213 22.63 1.64 26.97
N LEU A 214 22.67 0.84 28.02
CA LEU A 214 21.54 0.30 28.72
C LEU A 214 21.70 0.71 30.19
N SER A 215 20.84 1.60 30.66
CA SER A 215 20.84 2.10 32.04
C SER A 215 19.54 1.65 32.71
N GLY A 216 19.64 0.62 33.54
CA GLY A 216 18.47 -0.06 34.10
C GLY A 216 17.60 -0.65 32.97
N ARG A 217 16.45 -0.04 32.70
CA ARG A 217 15.48 -0.47 31.67
C ARG A 217 15.45 0.41 30.41
N THR A 218 16.32 1.41 30.34
CA THR A 218 16.34 2.39 29.25
C THR A 218 17.51 2.13 28.32
N LEU A 219 17.23 1.90 27.04
CA LEU A 219 18.23 1.79 25.98
C LEU A 219 18.43 3.17 25.32
N GLN A 220 19.69 3.53 25.07
CA GLN A 220 20.09 4.65 24.23
C GLN A 220 21.08 4.14 23.19
N ALA A 221 21.03 4.71 21.98
CA ALA A 221 21.89 4.35 20.88
C ALA A 221 22.19 5.61 20.06
N ASN A 222 23.46 5.81 19.75
CA ASN A 222 23.97 6.79 18.83
C ASN A 222 24.73 6.04 17.74
N ALA A 223 24.40 6.26 16.48
CA ALA A 223 25.04 5.54 15.40
C ALA A 223 25.10 6.37 14.12
N SER A 224 26.10 6.09 13.30
CA SER A 224 26.23 6.67 11.97
C SER A 224 26.34 5.53 10.93
N PRO A 225 25.20 4.93 10.53
CA PRO A 225 25.19 3.92 9.48
C PRO A 225 25.75 4.47 8.17
N GLU A 226 26.55 3.67 7.47
CA GLU A 226 27.16 4.05 6.18
C GLU A 226 26.21 3.87 5.00
N ASP A 227 25.28 2.92 5.12
CA ASP A 227 24.32 2.59 4.07
C ASP A 227 22.86 2.59 4.57
N PRO A 228 21.88 2.77 3.65
CA PRO A 228 20.48 2.94 4.04
C PRO A 228 19.84 1.66 4.60
N ALA A 229 20.35 0.48 4.21
CA ALA A 229 19.84 -0.80 4.70
C ALA A 229 20.21 -1.01 6.16
N SER A 230 21.47 -0.72 6.54
CA SER A 230 21.93 -0.73 7.93
C SER A 230 21.16 0.27 8.79
N TYR A 231 20.92 1.49 8.31
CA TYR A 231 20.09 2.47 9.01
C TYR A 231 18.67 1.95 9.28
N ASN A 232 18.00 1.44 8.25
CA ASN A 232 16.65 0.91 8.37
C ASN A 232 16.58 -0.31 9.30
N ALA A 233 17.57 -1.19 9.26
CA ALA A 233 17.65 -2.36 10.13
C ALA A 233 17.75 -1.96 11.62
N VAL A 234 18.59 -0.97 11.93
CA VAL A 234 18.72 -0.43 13.29
C VAL A 234 17.42 0.22 13.75
N MET A 235 16.81 1.07 12.92
CA MET A 235 15.54 1.71 13.27
C MET A 235 14.40 0.70 13.47
N LEU A 236 14.36 -0.37 12.68
CA LEU A 236 13.40 -1.45 12.84
C LEU A 236 13.65 -2.24 14.14
N ALA A 237 14.92 -2.53 14.45
CA ALA A 237 15.28 -3.20 15.70
C ALA A 237 14.83 -2.36 16.91
N LEU A 238 15.12 -1.06 16.93
CA LEU A 238 14.77 -0.16 18.03
C LEU A 238 13.27 0.05 18.24
N ARG A 239 12.43 -0.22 17.22
CA ARG A 239 10.96 -0.28 17.39
C ARG A 239 10.49 -1.54 18.11
N ASN A 240 11.32 -2.59 18.11
CA ASN A 240 11.03 -3.92 18.65
C ASN A 240 11.98 -4.24 19.82
N VAL A 241 12.17 -3.27 20.73
CA VAL A 241 12.98 -3.49 21.94
C VAL A 241 12.38 -4.62 22.81
N PRO A 242 13.22 -5.38 23.54
CA PRO A 242 12.74 -6.44 24.42
C PRO A 242 11.69 -5.98 25.44
N LYS A 243 10.75 -6.86 25.80
CA LYS A 243 9.64 -6.54 26.70
C LYS A 243 10.15 -6.05 28.06
N GLY A 244 9.55 -4.97 28.57
CA GLY A 244 9.94 -4.37 29.85
C GLY A 244 11.12 -3.39 29.76
N PHE A 245 11.60 -3.10 28.55
CA PHE A 245 12.60 -2.08 28.26
C PHE A 245 12.02 -1.00 27.34
N SER A 246 12.59 0.20 27.37
CA SER A 246 12.22 1.30 26.49
C SER A 246 13.43 1.82 25.72
N GLY A 247 13.22 2.20 24.45
CA GLY A 247 14.18 3.03 23.72
C GLY A 247 13.97 4.49 24.07
N ALA A 248 15.01 5.19 24.52
CA ALA A 248 15.02 6.65 24.66
C ALA A 248 15.33 7.33 23.32
N GLU A 249 15.33 8.66 23.28
CA GLU A 249 15.72 9.42 22.08
C GLU A 249 17.16 9.07 21.64
N HIS A 250 17.38 8.97 20.33
CA HIS A 250 18.58 8.38 19.72
C HIS A 250 19.13 9.35 18.65
N ASP A 251 20.42 9.72 18.66
CA ASP A 251 21.05 10.41 17.51
C ASP A 251 21.53 9.37 16.51
N ILE A 252 20.57 8.79 15.77
CA ILE A 252 20.85 7.90 14.65
C ILE A 252 20.47 8.63 13.37
N ARG A 253 21.50 9.09 12.68
CA ARG A 253 21.36 9.88 11.46
C ARG A 253 21.37 8.95 10.25
N PRO A 254 20.38 9.05 9.32
CA PRO A 254 20.46 8.34 8.03
C PRO A 254 21.78 8.61 7.32
N PRO A 255 22.30 7.71 6.47
CA PRO A 255 23.49 8.00 5.67
C PRO A 255 23.21 9.13 4.68
N ARG A 256 24.27 9.84 4.24
CA ARG A 256 24.16 10.77 3.10
C ARG A 256 24.62 10.03 1.84
N ILE A 257 23.73 9.84 0.88
CA ILE A 257 23.99 9.14 -0.38
C ILE A 257 23.82 10.10 -1.56
N THR A 258 24.79 10.09 -2.47
CA THR A 258 24.81 10.84 -3.73
C THR A 258 25.39 9.90 -4.81
N PRO A 259 24.70 9.63 -5.92
CA PRO A 259 23.45 10.26 -6.33
C PRO A 259 22.21 9.77 -5.55
N PHE A 260 21.34 10.70 -5.17
CA PHE A 260 20.04 10.41 -4.57
C PHE A 260 19.04 10.02 -5.67
N VAL A 261 18.62 8.75 -5.67
CA VAL A 261 17.71 8.22 -6.70
C VAL A 261 16.48 7.61 -6.05
N TRP A 262 15.30 8.08 -6.46
CA TRP A 262 13.99 7.51 -6.11
C TRP A 262 13.28 7.05 -7.38
N THR A 263 12.57 5.93 -7.31
CA THR A 263 11.86 5.33 -8.45
C THR A 263 10.44 4.94 -8.08
N ALA A 264 9.49 5.22 -8.97
CA ALA A 264 8.15 4.68 -8.95
C ALA A 264 7.89 3.97 -10.28
N ARG A 265 7.68 2.65 -10.23
CA ARG A 265 7.52 1.81 -11.41
C ARG A 265 6.14 1.16 -11.41
N ARG A 266 5.36 1.45 -12.45
CA ARG A 266 4.07 0.82 -12.72
C ARG A 266 4.24 -0.32 -13.71
N ASP A 267 3.75 -1.49 -13.35
CA ASP A 267 3.67 -2.66 -14.24
C ASP A 267 2.28 -3.32 -14.16
N GLY A 268 2.11 -4.45 -14.85
CA GLY A 268 0.85 -5.19 -14.84
C GLY A 268 0.49 -5.81 -13.47
N GLY A 269 1.42 -5.82 -12.51
CA GLY A 269 1.25 -6.38 -11.17
C GLY A 269 1.17 -5.33 -10.06
N GLY A 270 1.17 -4.02 -10.37
CA GLY A 270 1.00 -2.94 -9.39
C GLY A 270 2.03 -1.82 -9.51
N LEU A 271 2.19 -1.08 -8.41
CA LEU A 271 3.15 0.02 -8.30
C LEU A 271 4.28 -0.38 -7.35
N ALA A 272 5.52 -0.38 -7.83
CA ALA A 272 6.71 -0.59 -7.02
C ALA A 272 7.38 0.77 -6.72
N LEU A 273 7.50 1.10 -5.44
CA LEU A 273 8.25 2.25 -4.94
C LEU A 273 9.61 1.78 -4.43
N GLY A 274 10.69 2.44 -4.85
CA GLY A 274 12.05 2.01 -4.55
C GLY A 274 13.05 3.16 -4.55
N GLY A 275 14.30 2.81 -4.27
CA GLY A 275 15.38 3.78 -4.13
C GLY A 275 15.36 4.47 -2.76
N LEU A 276 15.81 5.72 -2.73
CA LEU A 276 16.03 6.47 -1.51
C LEU A 276 14.86 7.38 -1.17
N ILE A 277 14.63 7.57 0.13
CA ILE A 277 13.61 8.49 0.66
C ILE A 277 14.19 9.35 1.80
N PRO A 278 13.88 10.67 1.88
CA PRO A 278 14.50 11.55 2.88
C PRO A 278 14.25 11.19 4.34
N SER A 279 13.09 10.62 4.64
CA SER A 279 12.70 10.24 6.01
C SER A 279 11.62 9.16 6.02
N GLU A 280 11.50 8.47 7.14
CA GLU A 280 10.47 7.45 7.36
C GLU A 280 9.05 8.05 7.37
N ALA A 281 8.89 9.26 7.92
CA ALA A 281 7.59 9.96 7.87
C ALA A 281 7.15 10.21 6.43
N LEU A 282 8.09 10.65 5.58
CA LEU A 282 7.80 10.91 4.18
C LEU A 282 7.56 9.62 3.39
N ARG A 283 8.21 8.50 3.78
CA ARG A 283 7.92 7.16 3.25
C ARG A 283 6.47 6.77 3.44
N LEU A 284 5.95 6.94 4.65
CA LEU A 284 4.56 6.65 4.95
C LEU A 284 3.61 7.59 4.19
N GLU A 285 3.97 8.86 4.02
CA GLU A 285 3.17 9.82 3.26
C GLU A 285 3.11 9.50 1.76
N VAL A 286 4.25 9.20 1.14
CA VAL A 286 4.33 8.86 -0.28
C VAL A 286 3.61 7.55 -0.58
N THR A 287 3.77 6.52 0.29
CA THR A 287 3.05 5.25 0.13
C THR A 287 1.54 5.43 0.25
N ARG A 288 1.06 6.27 1.18
CA ARG A 288 -0.36 6.59 1.30
C ARG A 288 -0.87 7.37 0.09
N LEU A 289 -0.10 8.37 -0.36
CA LEU A 289 -0.42 9.17 -1.54
C LEU A 289 -0.58 8.26 -2.78
N ALA A 290 0.35 7.33 -2.98
CA ALA A 290 0.27 6.34 -4.05
C ALA A 290 -1.03 5.53 -3.98
N ALA A 291 -1.37 4.99 -2.81
CA ALA A 291 -2.59 4.20 -2.62
C ALA A 291 -3.88 5.03 -2.86
N THR A 292 -3.89 6.31 -2.50
CA THR A 292 -5.03 7.21 -2.75
C THR A 292 -5.17 7.56 -4.23
N MET A 293 -4.06 7.85 -4.92
CA MET A 293 -4.10 8.29 -6.32
C MET A 293 -4.27 7.14 -7.31
N LEU A 294 -3.83 5.93 -6.93
CA LEU A 294 -3.82 4.75 -7.79
C LEU A 294 -4.46 3.55 -7.06
N PRO A 295 -5.75 3.63 -6.65
CA PRO A 295 -6.40 2.65 -5.78
C PRO A 295 -6.54 1.24 -6.40
N SER A 296 -6.43 1.13 -7.73
CA SER A 296 -6.48 -0.14 -8.45
C SER A 296 -5.12 -0.86 -8.53
N LEU A 297 -4.04 -0.24 -8.05
CA LEU A 297 -2.69 -0.81 -8.11
C LEU A 297 -2.20 -1.17 -6.70
N PRO A 298 -1.88 -2.43 -6.42
CA PRO A 298 -1.24 -2.79 -5.16
C PRO A 298 0.15 -2.13 -5.09
N VAL A 299 0.42 -1.44 -3.98
CA VAL A 299 1.66 -0.71 -3.75
C VAL A 299 2.67 -1.62 -3.04
N ARG A 300 3.83 -1.84 -3.66
CA ARG A 300 4.99 -2.50 -3.07
C ARG A 300 6.02 -1.45 -2.69
N ASP A 301 6.29 -1.30 -1.40
CA ASP A 301 7.28 -0.36 -0.87
C ASP A 301 8.60 -1.08 -0.56
N SER A 302 9.67 -0.64 -1.21
CA SER A 302 11.06 -1.08 -0.98
C SER A 302 12.01 0.12 -0.77
N MET A 303 11.47 1.30 -0.46
CA MET A 303 12.23 2.53 -0.27
C MET A 303 13.12 2.46 0.97
N GLN A 304 14.29 3.08 0.91
CA GLN A 304 15.25 3.12 2.02
C GLN A 304 15.58 4.54 2.45
N THR A 305 15.70 4.78 3.75
CA THR A 305 15.85 6.14 4.26
C THR A 305 17.30 6.61 4.12
N ALA A 306 17.49 7.75 3.46
CA ALA A 306 18.79 8.39 3.31
C ALA A 306 18.65 9.90 3.19
N ARG A 307 19.70 10.63 3.58
CA ARG A 307 19.89 12.04 3.21
C ARG A 307 20.63 12.12 1.87
N GLY A 308 20.60 13.28 1.23
CA GLY A 308 21.35 13.50 -0.01
C GLY A 308 20.59 14.42 -0.96
N LEU A 309 19.26 14.32 -0.96
CA LEU A 309 18.40 15.18 -1.75
C LEU A 309 18.59 16.66 -1.39
N ASP A 310 18.68 17.48 -2.43
CA ASP A 310 18.72 18.93 -2.34
C ASP A 310 17.46 19.45 -1.59
N ARG A 311 17.67 20.31 -0.58
CA ARG A 311 16.60 20.85 0.27
C ARG A 311 15.60 21.73 -0.48
N SER A 312 15.96 22.22 -1.66
CA SER A 312 15.06 23.01 -2.53
C SER A 312 14.03 22.14 -3.27
N ILE A 313 14.17 20.81 -3.25
CA ILE A 313 13.25 19.88 -3.88
C ILE A 313 12.12 19.52 -2.91
N ASP A 314 10.89 19.86 -3.29
CA ASP A 314 9.69 19.30 -2.66
C ASP A 314 9.48 17.87 -3.13
N PHE A 315 9.95 16.91 -2.34
CA PHE A 315 9.87 15.49 -2.67
C PHE A 315 8.42 14.98 -2.73
N LEU A 316 7.52 15.47 -1.87
CA LEU A 316 6.13 15.02 -1.88
C LEU A 316 5.39 15.50 -3.13
N ALA A 317 5.61 16.76 -3.52
CA ALA A 317 5.06 17.30 -4.76
C ALA A 317 5.66 16.57 -5.99
N SER A 318 6.94 16.22 -5.94
CA SER A 318 7.61 15.44 -7.00
C SER A 318 7.02 14.04 -7.13
N ALA A 319 6.77 13.35 -6.00
CA ALA A 319 6.12 12.04 -5.99
C ALA A 319 4.67 12.12 -6.48
N ARG A 320 3.93 13.19 -6.14
CA ARG A 320 2.58 13.44 -6.69
C ARG A 320 2.62 13.55 -8.21
N ALA A 321 3.49 14.40 -8.75
CA ALA A 321 3.66 14.57 -10.19
C ALA A 321 4.04 13.25 -10.88
N ALA A 322 4.89 12.43 -10.23
CA ALA A 322 5.23 11.08 -10.70
C ALA A 322 4.00 10.17 -10.80
N PHE A 323 3.15 10.12 -9.76
CA PHE A 323 1.95 9.28 -9.75
C PHE A 323 0.89 9.76 -10.73
N GLU A 324 0.71 11.07 -10.89
CA GLU A 324 -0.15 11.64 -11.92
C GLU A 324 0.31 11.22 -13.32
N ALA A 325 1.61 11.35 -13.61
CA ALA A 325 2.17 10.92 -14.88
C ALA A 325 2.02 9.40 -15.10
N LEU A 326 2.32 8.60 -14.08
CA LEU A 326 2.19 7.14 -14.11
C LEU A 326 0.74 6.69 -14.28
N SER A 327 -0.25 7.49 -13.86
CA SER A 327 -1.67 7.19 -14.09
C SER A 327 -2.04 7.16 -15.58
N GLN A 328 -1.30 7.91 -16.41
CA GLN A 328 -1.55 8.11 -17.85
C GLN A 328 -0.83 7.09 -18.76
N VAL A 329 0.04 6.25 -18.18
CA VAL A 329 0.76 5.16 -18.89
C VAL A 329 0.28 3.81 -18.39
N GLN A 330 0.36 2.77 -19.22
CA GLN A 330 0.03 1.41 -18.81
C GLN A 330 1.15 0.76 -18.01
N ARG A 331 2.37 0.95 -18.50
CA ARG A 331 3.61 0.49 -17.88
C ARG A 331 4.62 1.61 -18.01
N GLY A 332 5.40 1.83 -16.98
CA GLY A 332 6.39 2.89 -16.99
C GLY A 332 7.09 3.07 -15.67
N GLU A 333 8.13 3.89 -15.69
CA GLU A 333 8.92 4.25 -14.53
C GLU A 333 9.14 5.75 -14.51
N ALA A 334 8.75 6.36 -13.40
CA ALA A 334 9.16 7.71 -13.04
C ALA A 334 10.36 7.61 -12.10
N GLN A 335 11.38 8.41 -12.37
CA GLN A 335 12.60 8.48 -11.56
C GLN A 335 12.90 9.93 -11.21
N LEU A 336 13.24 10.15 -9.94
CA LEU A 336 13.83 11.38 -9.45
C LEU A 336 15.29 11.08 -9.10
N ALA A 337 16.21 11.58 -9.90
CA ALA A 337 17.65 11.45 -9.69
C ALA A 337 18.25 12.84 -9.45
N GLU A 338 18.64 13.11 -8.21
CA GLU A 338 19.06 14.43 -7.75
C GLU A 338 18.00 15.50 -8.08
N ARG A 339 18.34 16.46 -8.94
CA ARG A 339 17.45 17.52 -9.42
C ARG A 339 16.81 17.20 -10.78
N ARG A 340 16.81 15.96 -11.23
CA ARG A 340 16.28 15.56 -12.55
C ARG A 340 15.11 14.61 -12.39
N PHE A 341 14.01 14.94 -13.06
CA PHE A 341 12.87 14.04 -13.22
C PHE A 341 12.91 13.39 -14.60
N SER A 342 12.72 12.07 -14.64
CA SER A 342 12.51 11.35 -15.88
C SER A 342 11.30 10.43 -15.82
N LEU A 343 10.61 10.28 -16.95
CA LEU A 343 9.52 9.33 -17.12
C LEU A 343 9.78 8.50 -18.38
N SER A 344 9.76 7.19 -18.23
CA SER A 344 9.76 6.24 -19.33
C SER A 344 8.51 5.38 -19.28
N GLY A 345 8.03 4.92 -20.44
CA GLY A 345 6.89 4.00 -20.46
C GLY A 345 6.18 3.87 -21.79
N GLU A 346 5.01 3.26 -21.71
CA GLU A 346 4.16 2.94 -22.84
C GLU A 346 2.74 3.48 -22.60
N THR A 347 2.17 4.10 -23.62
CA THR A 347 0.76 4.51 -23.64
C THR A 347 0.09 3.95 -24.88
N VAL A 348 -1.20 3.63 -24.79
CA VAL A 348 -2.00 3.26 -25.98
C VAL A 348 -2.77 4.44 -26.55
N ALA A 349 -2.83 5.56 -25.82
CA ALA A 349 -3.52 6.73 -26.30
C ALA A 349 -2.73 7.34 -27.47
N ARG A 350 -3.37 7.48 -28.64
CA ARG A 350 -2.75 8.02 -29.86
C ARG A 350 -2.12 9.41 -29.63
N ASN A 351 -2.81 10.25 -28.87
CA ASN A 351 -2.34 11.59 -28.46
C ASN A 351 -1.77 11.61 -27.03
N GLY A 352 -1.48 10.43 -26.46
CA GLY A 352 -1.10 10.26 -25.07
C GLY A 352 0.22 10.94 -24.74
N VAL A 353 1.22 10.85 -25.62
CA VAL A 353 2.54 11.44 -25.38
C VAL A 353 2.44 12.95 -25.15
N ALA A 354 1.86 13.70 -26.08
CA ALA A 354 1.73 15.16 -25.94
C ALA A 354 0.88 15.55 -24.71
N ALA A 355 -0.15 14.78 -24.38
CA ALA A 355 -0.95 15.00 -23.18
C ALA A 355 -0.14 14.78 -21.89
N ILE A 356 0.66 13.71 -21.85
CA ILE A 356 1.57 13.40 -20.73
C ILE A 356 2.65 14.49 -20.61
N GLU A 357 3.29 14.89 -21.71
CA GLU A 357 4.33 15.93 -21.70
C GLU A 357 3.81 17.25 -21.13
N ARG A 358 2.65 17.70 -21.60
CA ARG A 358 1.98 18.90 -21.08
C ARG A 358 1.66 18.76 -19.61
N ARG A 359 1.03 17.65 -19.21
CA ARG A 359 0.65 17.41 -17.81
C ARG A 359 1.86 17.42 -16.89
N VAL A 360 2.92 16.68 -17.24
CA VAL A 360 4.16 16.64 -16.45
C VAL A 360 4.76 18.04 -16.33
N ARG A 361 4.78 18.83 -17.40
CA ARG A 361 5.31 20.20 -17.36
C ARG A 361 4.48 21.13 -16.47
N GLU A 362 3.17 20.94 -16.40
CA GLU A 362 2.26 21.72 -15.55
C GLU A 362 2.39 21.36 -14.06
N THR A 363 2.66 20.08 -13.75
CA THR A 363 2.60 19.56 -12.37
C THR A 363 3.97 19.42 -11.70
N LEU A 364 5.05 19.34 -12.49
CA LEU A 364 6.38 19.13 -11.96
C LEU A 364 6.90 20.38 -11.21
N PRO A 365 7.45 20.23 -9.99
CA PRO A 365 8.07 21.35 -9.29
C PRO A 365 9.19 22.02 -10.10
N HIS A 366 9.15 23.36 -10.19
CA HIS A 366 10.12 24.15 -10.97
C HIS A 366 11.59 23.89 -10.59
N ALA A 367 11.87 23.46 -9.35
CA ALA A 367 13.22 23.15 -8.87
C ALA A 367 13.90 21.99 -9.62
N LEU A 368 13.13 21.10 -10.27
CA LEU A 368 13.62 19.90 -10.98
C LEU A 368 14.03 20.15 -12.44
N GLY A 369 13.95 21.39 -12.91
CA GLY A 369 14.28 21.72 -14.30
C GLY A 369 13.36 21.03 -15.32
N ALA A 370 13.84 20.88 -16.56
CA ALA A 370 13.07 20.24 -17.62
C ALA A 370 13.03 18.71 -17.44
N PRO A 371 11.85 18.06 -17.52
CA PRO A 371 11.75 16.61 -17.42
C PRO A 371 12.32 15.91 -18.65
N MET A 372 12.90 14.72 -18.46
CA MET A 372 13.29 13.82 -19.54
C MET A 372 12.19 12.78 -19.77
N LEU A 373 11.56 12.80 -20.95
CA LEU A 373 10.40 11.96 -21.25
C LEU A 373 10.74 11.00 -22.40
N SER A 374 10.51 9.71 -22.17
CA SER A 374 10.71 8.63 -23.16
C SER A 374 9.49 7.71 -23.15
N VAL A 375 8.37 8.21 -23.67
CA VAL A 375 7.09 7.48 -23.73
C VAL A 375 6.80 7.06 -25.16
N ALA A 376 6.60 5.76 -25.38
CA ALA A 376 6.21 5.21 -26.68
C ALA A 376 4.70 4.99 -26.76
N VAL A 377 4.13 5.18 -27.96
CA VAL A 377 2.76 4.76 -28.25
C VAL A 377 2.78 3.31 -28.71
N VAL A 378 2.03 2.44 -28.04
CA VAL A 378 1.90 1.01 -28.39
C VAL A 378 0.45 0.70 -28.75
N PRO A 379 0.17 -0.27 -29.63
CA PRO A 379 -1.19 -0.73 -29.88
C PRO A 379 -1.83 -1.30 -28.61
N ALA A 380 -3.11 -1.03 -28.39
CA ALA A 380 -3.85 -1.61 -27.27
C ALA A 380 -4.07 -3.11 -27.51
N SER A 381 -3.73 -3.93 -26.51
CA SER A 381 -4.00 -5.37 -26.52
C SER A 381 -4.28 -5.87 -25.09
N PRO A 382 -5.48 -6.43 -24.82
CA PRO A 382 -6.61 -6.56 -25.73
C PRO A 382 -7.23 -5.18 -26.06
N PHE A 383 -7.74 -5.03 -27.29
CA PHE A 383 -8.48 -3.84 -27.70
C PHE A 383 -9.92 -3.94 -27.18
N VAL A 384 -10.19 -3.29 -26.05
CA VAL A 384 -11.49 -3.36 -25.36
C VAL A 384 -12.41 -2.20 -25.71
N PHE A 385 -13.71 -2.45 -25.83
CA PHE A 385 -14.77 -1.43 -25.87
C PHE A 385 -15.95 -1.90 -25.04
N ARG A 386 -16.52 -1.01 -24.23
CA ARG A 386 -17.66 -1.31 -23.37
C ARG A 386 -18.72 -0.22 -23.49
N ALA A 387 -19.97 -0.62 -23.61
CA ALA A 387 -21.13 0.24 -23.49
C ALA A 387 -22.11 -0.40 -22.51
N ARG A 388 -22.45 0.32 -21.43
CA ARG A 388 -23.35 -0.16 -20.37
C ARG A 388 -24.56 0.75 -20.26
N ARG A 389 -25.76 0.17 -20.28
CA ARG A 389 -27.03 0.86 -20.04
C ARG A 389 -27.54 0.47 -18.65
N VAL A 390 -27.69 1.45 -17.77
CA VAL A 390 -28.15 1.23 -16.38
C VAL A 390 -28.83 2.50 -15.87
N GLU A 391 -29.97 2.39 -15.18
CA GLU A 391 -30.63 3.54 -14.50
C GLU A 391 -30.79 4.80 -15.38
N GLY A 392 -31.17 4.64 -16.66
CA GLY A 392 -31.37 5.77 -17.59
C GLY A 392 -30.09 6.53 -17.98
N ARG A 393 -28.93 5.89 -17.87
CA ARG A 393 -27.65 6.39 -18.39
C ARG A 393 -26.92 5.35 -19.23
N VAL A 394 -26.15 5.84 -20.21
CA VAL A 394 -25.23 5.05 -21.03
C VAL A 394 -23.80 5.42 -20.66
N GLU A 395 -23.06 4.44 -20.15
CA GLU A 395 -21.64 4.56 -19.82
C GLU A 395 -20.79 3.92 -20.92
N LEU A 396 -19.87 4.68 -21.49
CA LEU A 396 -18.95 4.22 -22.53
C LEU A 396 -17.52 4.16 -21.99
N GLY A 397 -16.80 3.10 -22.29
CA GLY A 397 -15.41 2.95 -21.88
C GLY A 397 -14.59 2.08 -22.83
N GLY A 398 -13.27 2.17 -22.71
CA GLY A 398 -12.32 1.44 -23.56
C GLY A 398 -11.79 2.29 -24.71
N TYR A 399 -11.54 1.66 -25.84
CA TYR A 399 -10.77 2.21 -26.95
C TYR A 399 -11.60 2.40 -28.23
N LEU A 400 -11.21 3.41 -29.01
CA LEU A 400 -11.70 3.71 -30.36
C LEU A 400 -10.53 3.95 -31.31
N THR A 401 -10.75 3.84 -32.61
CA THR A 401 -9.64 4.03 -33.57
C THR A 401 -9.38 5.50 -33.92
N SER A 402 -10.42 6.36 -33.81
CA SER A 402 -10.36 7.78 -34.18
C SER A 402 -11.44 8.61 -33.47
N ASP A 403 -11.27 9.94 -33.48
CA ASP A 403 -12.27 10.88 -32.98
C ASP A 403 -13.54 10.91 -33.85
N GLY A 404 -13.41 10.57 -35.14
CA GLY A 404 -14.56 10.38 -36.03
C GLY A 404 -15.46 9.23 -35.58
N ASP A 405 -14.87 8.12 -35.12
CA ASP A 405 -15.64 6.99 -34.57
C ASP A 405 -16.32 7.38 -33.25
N ARG A 406 -15.67 8.21 -32.43
CA ARG A 406 -16.29 8.75 -31.21
C ARG A 406 -17.53 9.56 -31.55
N ALA A 407 -17.41 10.49 -32.50
CA ALA A 407 -18.54 11.30 -32.93
C ALA A 407 -19.69 10.44 -33.49
N ALA A 408 -19.37 9.38 -34.26
CA ALA A 408 -20.36 8.44 -34.78
C ALA A 408 -21.07 7.65 -33.67
N ILE A 409 -20.34 7.14 -32.68
CA ILE A 409 -20.91 6.45 -31.51
C ILE A 409 -21.80 7.39 -30.69
N LEU A 410 -21.35 8.61 -30.40
CA LEU A 410 -22.14 9.59 -29.65
C LEU A 410 -23.41 10.01 -30.41
N GLY A 411 -23.33 10.17 -31.73
CA GLY A 411 -24.49 10.44 -32.58
C GLY A 411 -25.49 9.28 -32.60
N LEU A 412 -25.01 8.04 -32.60
CA LEU A 412 -25.85 6.85 -32.48
C LEU A 412 -26.57 6.83 -31.12
N ILE A 413 -25.88 7.17 -30.03
CA ILE A 413 -26.48 7.20 -28.70
C ILE A 413 -27.59 8.25 -28.62
N GLY A 414 -27.34 9.45 -29.12
CA GLY A 414 -28.36 10.51 -29.15
C GLY A 414 -29.61 10.13 -29.94
N THR A 415 -29.48 9.23 -30.91
CA THR A 415 -30.61 8.73 -31.72
C THR A 415 -31.32 7.53 -31.08
N ARG A 416 -30.57 6.59 -30.50
CA ARG A 416 -31.09 5.29 -30.02
C ARG A 416 -31.46 5.26 -28.53
N PHE A 417 -30.97 6.22 -27.74
CA PHE A 417 -31.19 6.30 -26.28
C PHE A 417 -31.76 7.67 -25.91
N PRO A 418 -32.99 8.01 -26.37
CA PRO A 418 -33.57 9.33 -26.11
C PRO A 418 -33.79 9.55 -24.62
N GLY A 419 -33.30 10.69 -24.11
CA GLY A 419 -33.47 11.09 -22.71
C GLY A 419 -32.48 10.47 -21.72
N GLU A 420 -31.56 9.62 -22.17
CA GLU A 420 -30.53 9.03 -21.31
C GLU A 420 -29.30 9.93 -21.15
N LYS A 421 -28.70 9.92 -19.95
CA LYS A 421 -27.45 10.65 -19.70
C LYS A 421 -26.27 9.84 -20.26
N VAL A 422 -25.35 10.50 -20.94
CA VAL A 422 -24.16 9.85 -21.53
C VAL A 422 -22.92 10.16 -20.68
N VAL A 423 -22.22 9.12 -20.26
CA VAL A 423 -20.92 9.20 -19.61
C VAL A 423 -19.87 8.63 -20.56
N ASP A 424 -19.08 9.51 -21.20
CA ASP A 424 -18.05 9.12 -22.16
C ASP A 424 -16.66 9.04 -21.51
N SER A 425 -16.10 7.84 -21.43
CA SER A 425 -14.72 7.56 -20.99
C SER A 425 -13.91 6.83 -22.06
N LEU A 426 -14.28 6.96 -23.35
CA LEU A 426 -13.54 6.33 -24.44
C LEU A 426 -12.18 7.02 -24.67
N VAL A 427 -11.21 6.29 -25.21
CA VAL A 427 -9.86 6.79 -25.56
C VAL A 427 -9.50 6.35 -26.97
N THR A 428 -8.83 7.20 -27.75
CA THR A 428 -8.37 6.83 -29.09
C THR A 428 -7.04 6.07 -29.03
N ALA A 429 -6.99 4.88 -29.64
CA ALA A 429 -5.85 3.97 -29.62
C ALA A 429 -5.73 3.17 -30.93
N ASP A 430 -4.53 2.65 -31.20
CA ASP A 430 -4.28 1.65 -32.24
C ASP A 430 -4.52 0.22 -31.70
N GLY A 431 -4.52 -0.78 -32.59
CA GLY A 431 -4.66 -2.20 -32.22
C GLY A 431 -6.07 -2.78 -32.37
N ALA A 432 -7.00 -2.02 -32.96
CA ALA A 432 -8.35 -2.51 -33.21
C ALA A 432 -8.35 -3.68 -34.22
N PRO A 433 -9.12 -4.74 -33.97
CA PRO A 433 -9.28 -5.83 -34.93
C PRO A 433 -10.09 -5.37 -36.15
N ASP A 434 -9.89 -6.07 -37.27
CA ASP A 434 -10.65 -5.84 -38.50
C ASP A 434 -12.16 -6.02 -38.25
N GLY A 435 -12.97 -5.09 -38.77
CA GLY A 435 -14.42 -5.09 -38.57
C GLY A 435 -14.91 -4.52 -37.23
N PHE A 436 -14.00 -4.03 -36.36
CA PHE A 436 -14.35 -3.50 -35.05
C PHE A 436 -15.43 -2.41 -35.10
N LYS A 437 -15.33 -1.47 -36.04
CA LYS A 437 -16.25 -0.31 -36.12
C LYS A 437 -17.67 -0.75 -36.41
N GLU A 438 -17.82 -1.68 -37.35
CA GLU A 438 -19.08 -2.24 -37.79
C GLU A 438 -19.72 -3.04 -36.64
N VAL A 439 -18.93 -3.88 -35.96
CA VAL A 439 -19.40 -4.68 -34.82
C VAL A 439 -19.77 -3.79 -33.63
N ALA A 440 -18.97 -2.79 -33.29
CA ALA A 440 -19.25 -1.87 -32.18
C ALA A 440 -20.55 -1.09 -32.41
N ARG A 441 -20.77 -0.58 -33.62
CA ARG A 441 -22.02 0.09 -34.01
C ARG A 441 -23.21 -0.85 -33.89
N ALA A 442 -23.13 -2.04 -34.48
CA ALA A 442 -24.24 -2.99 -34.50
C ALA A 442 -24.55 -3.54 -33.09
N ALA A 443 -23.54 -3.74 -32.25
CA ALA A 443 -23.71 -4.15 -30.86
C ALA A 443 -24.35 -3.04 -30.01
N LEU A 444 -23.96 -1.77 -30.21
CA LEU A 444 -24.60 -0.63 -29.54
C LEU A 444 -26.05 -0.41 -29.99
N GLU A 445 -26.35 -0.64 -31.27
CA GLU A 445 -27.73 -0.69 -31.76
C GLU A 445 -28.53 -1.80 -31.06
N THR A 446 -27.93 -2.98 -30.90
CA THR A 446 -28.56 -4.10 -30.19
C THR A 446 -28.79 -3.79 -28.70
N LEU A 447 -27.89 -3.05 -28.05
CA LEU A 447 -28.04 -2.62 -26.65
C LEU A 447 -29.28 -1.73 -26.44
N SER A 448 -29.74 -1.01 -27.47
CA SER A 448 -30.95 -0.18 -27.36
C SER A 448 -32.23 -1.00 -27.14
N ASP A 449 -32.23 -2.29 -27.50
CA ASP A 449 -33.33 -3.23 -27.24
C ASP A 449 -33.36 -3.73 -25.78
N PHE A 450 -32.31 -3.48 -24.99
CA PHE A 450 -32.15 -4.04 -23.63
C PHE A 450 -32.81 -3.11 -22.62
N ALA A 451 -33.44 -3.66 -21.57
CA ALA A 451 -33.90 -2.84 -20.45
C ALA A 451 -32.70 -2.27 -19.67
N GLU A 452 -31.78 -3.15 -19.30
CA GLU A 452 -30.48 -2.84 -18.71
C GLU A 452 -29.47 -3.87 -19.22
N GLY A 453 -28.20 -3.49 -19.35
CA GLY A 453 -27.19 -4.44 -19.78
C GLY A 453 -25.90 -3.82 -20.24
N GLU A 454 -25.05 -4.66 -20.81
CA GLU A 454 -23.71 -4.31 -21.23
C GLU A 454 -23.33 -5.02 -22.53
N VAL A 455 -22.72 -4.25 -23.42
CA VAL A 455 -21.94 -4.75 -24.55
C VAL A 455 -20.48 -4.64 -24.18
N ALA A 456 -19.75 -5.74 -24.25
CA ALA A 456 -18.29 -5.79 -24.08
C ALA A 456 -17.64 -6.41 -25.31
N LEU A 457 -16.73 -5.67 -25.93
CA LEU A 457 -15.83 -6.12 -26.99
C LEU A 457 -14.43 -6.25 -26.41
N ALA A 458 -13.75 -7.35 -26.69
CA ALA A 458 -12.34 -7.56 -26.36
C ALA A 458 -11.68 -8.29 -27.54
N ASP A 459 -10.84 -7.56 -28.29
CA ASP A 459 -10.36 -8.00 -29.60
C ASP A 459 -11.55 -8.47 -30.46
N SER A 460 -11.44 -9.63 -31.12
CA SER A 460 -12.51 -10.21 -31.96
C SER A 460 -13.58 -10.98 -31.16
N ASN A 461 -13.82 -10.64 -29.89
CA ASN A 461 -14.83 -11.28 -29.06
C ASN A 461 -15.88 -10.27 -28.58
N LEU A 462 -17.13 -10.49 -28.99
CA LEU A 462 -18.29 -9.72 -28.59
C LEU A 462 -19.07 -10.48 -27.51
N ARG A 463 -19.36 -9.83 -26.38
CA ARG A 463 -20.25 -10.36 -25.34
C ARG A 463 -21.35 -9.37 -25.03
N LEU A 464 -22.60 -9.83 -25.04
CA LEU A 464 -23.76 -9.06 -24.61
C LEU A 464 -24.37 -9.72 -23.39
N THR A 465 -24.50 -8.97 -22.31
CA THR A 465 -25.10 -9.42 -21.05
C THR A 465 -26.19 -8.45 -20.63
N GLY A 466 -27.28 -8.94 -20.02
CA GLY A 466 -28.27 -8.05 -19.43
C GLY A 466 -29.70 -8.57 -19.42
N GLN A 467 -30.63 -7.64 -19.28
CA GLN A 467 -32.06 -7.87 -19.18
C GLN A 467 -32.82 -7.35 -20.39
N VAL A 468 -33.83 -8.09 -20.81
CA VAL A 468 -34.75 -7.68 -21.89
C VAL A 468 -36.19 -7.77 -21.42
N LEU A 469 -37.07 -6.95 -22.00
CA LEU A 469 -38.46 -6.85 -21.56
C LEU A 469 -39.26 -8.15 -21.74
N TYR A 470 -38.95 -8.96 -22.76
CA TYR A 470 -39.71 -10.15 -23.09
C TYR A 470 -38.84 -11.34 -23.52
N PRO A 471 -39.24 -12.60 -23.24
CA PRO A 471 -38.48 -13.78 -23.63
C PRO A 471 -38.31 -13.95 -25.15
N GLN A 472 -39.27 -13.50 -25.96
CA GLN A 472 -39.18 -13.61 -27.43
C GLN A 472 -38.06 -12.71 -27.98
N LEU A 473 -37.86 -11.54 -27.36
CA LEU A 473 -36.78 -10.62 -27.70
C LEU A 473 -35.41 -11.25 -27.38
N ALA A 474 -35.25 -11.87 -26.21
CA ALA A 474 -34.04 -12.61 -25.86
C ALA A 474 -33.72 -13.70 -26.88
N ALA A 475 -34.72 -14.50 -27.27
CA ALA A 475 -34.56 -15.58 -28.24
C ALA A 475 -34.25 -15.07 -29.66
N ARG A 476 -34.72 -13.88 -30.04
CA ARG A 476 -34.38 -13.23 -31.30
C ARG A 476 -32.92 -12.78 -31.30
N ILE A 477 -32.50 -12.04 -30.28
CA ILE A 477 -31.13 -11.50 -30.16
C ILE A 477 -30.09 -12.63 -30.14
N ARG A 478 -30.32 -13.70 -29.36
CA ARG A 478 -29.43 -14.88 -29.33
C ARG A 478 -29.22 -15.53 -30.69
N ARG A 479 -30.22 -15.49 -31.58
CA ARG A 479 -30.12 -16.04 -32.93
C ARG A 479 -29.47 -15.08 -33.93
N SER A 480 -29.71 -13.78 -33.79
CA SER A 480 -29.21 -12.78 -34.75
C SER A 480 -27.77 -12.35 -34.50
N VAL A 481 -27.34 -12.26 -33.24
CA VAL A 481 -26.00 -11.74 -32.89
C VAL A 481 -24.84 -12.54 -33.50
N PRO A 482 -24.84 -13.88 -33.53
CA PRO A 482 -23.76 -14.63 -34.18
C PRO A 482 -23.59 -14.34 -35.68
N ALA A 483 -24.67 -13.95 -36.37
CA ALA A 483 -24.64 -13.58 -37.78
C ALA A 483 -24.24 -12.11 -38.02
N MET A 484 -24.14 -11.32 -36.95
CA MET A 484 -23.78 -9.89 -37.01
C MET A 484 -22.27 -9.66 -37.04
N VAL A 485 -21.47 -10.63 -36.57
CA VAL A 485 -20.01 -10.50 -36.47
C VAL A 485 -19.31 -11.07 -37.72
N PRO A 486 -18.21 -10.46 -38.20
CA PRO A 486 -17.51 -10.93 -39.40
C PRO A 486 -16.68 -12.21 -39.13
N PRO A 487 -16.16 -12.88 -40.18
CA PRO A 487 -15.33 -14.06 -40.01
C PRO A 487 -14.16 -13.84 -39.05
N GLY A 488 -13.89 -14.82 -38.18
CA GLY A 488 -12.83 -14.72 -37.15
C GLY A 488 -13.30 -14.13 -35.82
N TRP A 489 -14.51 -13.56 -35.77
CA TRP A 489 -15.10 -13.07 -34.53
C TRP A 489 -15.91 -14.15 -33.80
N ARG A 490 -15.98 -14.01 -32.48
CA ARG A 490 -16.86 -14.80 -31.62
C ARG A 490 -17.88 -13.88 -30.96
N ALA A 491 -19.12 -14.35 -30.81
CA ALA A 491 -20.17 -13.62 -30.14
C ALA A 491 -20.87 -14.49 -29.10
N GLY A 492 -20.99 -13.98 -27.88
CA GLY A 492 -21.71 -14.59 -26.76
C GLY A 492 -22.87 -13.71 -26.29
N VAL A 493 -24.01 -14.32 -25.96
CA VAL A 493 -25.23 -13.61 -25.54
C VAL A 493 -25.83 -14.27 -24.31
N GLU A 494 -25.86 -13.52 -23.20
CA GLU A 494 -26.39 -13.95 -21.90
C GLU A 494 -27.48 -12.96 -21.47
N LEU A 495 -28.73 -13.30 -21.77
CA LEU A 495 -29.88 -12.42 -21.54
C LEU A 495 -30.88 -13.05 -20.58
N GLU A 496 -31.48 -12.25 -19.72
CA GLU A 496 -32.56 -12.66 -18.83
C GLU A 496 -33.82 -11.82 -19.10
N PRO A 497 -35.01 -12.42 -19.25
CA PRO A 497 -36.24 -11.66 -19.31
C PRO A 497 -36.49 -10.99 -17.96
N VAL A 498 -36.87 -9.70 -17.97
CA VAL A 498 -37.33 -9.01 -16.76
C VAL A 498 -38.55 -9.77 -16.24
N GLN A 499 -38.42 -10.42 -15.08
CA GLN A 499 -39.58 -10.94 -14.38
C GLN A 499 -40.30 -9.75 -13.75
N ARG A 500 -41.56 -9.50 -14.17
CA ARG A 500 -42.43 -8.60 -13.41
C ARG A 500 -42.66 -9.22 -12.04
N LEU A 501 -42.06 -8.62 -11.01
CA LEU A 501 -42.16 -9.03 -9.59
C LEU A 501 -43.61 -8.93 -9.04
N ASP A 502 -44.53 -8.40 -9.84
CA ASP A 502 -45.91 -8.03 -9.54
C ASP A 502 -46.95 -8.79 -10.40
N ALA A 503 -46.57 -9.89 -11.05
CA ALA A 503 -47.52 -10.76 -11.74
C ALA A 503 -48.54 -11.35 -10.75
N VAL A 504 -49.83 -11.15 -11.03
CA VAL A 504 -50.92 -11.71 -10.22
C VAL A 504 -50.91 -13.23 -10.37
N ASP A 505 -50.89 -13.95 -9.25
CA ASP A 505 -50.93 -15.42 -9.24
C ASP A 505 -52.26 -15.95 -9.79
N ALA A 506 -52.29 -17.23 -10.17
CA ALA A 506 -53.45 -17.83 -10.82
C ALA A 506 -54.73 -17.76 -9.98
N HIS A 507 -54.63 -17.84 -8.65
CA HIS A 507 -55.77 -17.82 -7.76
C HIS A 507 -56.37 -16.41 -7.67
N LEU A 508 -55.53 -15.41 -7.37
CA LEU A 508 -55.97 -14.01 -7.32
C LEU A 508 -56.46 -13.52 -8.69
N CYS A 509 -55.86 -13.99 -9.79
CA CYS A 509 -56.34 -13.72 -11.16
C CYS A 509 -57.76 -14.25 -11.37
N GLY A 510 -58.03 -15.49 -10.94
CA GLY A 510 -59.36 -16.09 -10.99
C GLY A 510 -60.39 -15.33 -10.17
N ASP A 511 -60.03 -14.88 -8.97
CA ASP A 511 -60.90 -14.11 -8.09
C ASP A 511 -61.28 -12.76 -8.71
N LEU A 512 -60.31 -12.03 -9.27
CA LEU A 512 -60.53 -10.74 -9.92
C LEU A 512 -61.40 -10.86 -11.18
N LEU A 513 -61.18 -11.87 -12.02
CA LEU A 513 -62.00 -12.10 -13.21
C LEU A 513 -63.42 -12.52 -12.84
N SER A 514 -63.57 -13.35 -11.81
CA SER A 514 -64.88 -13.74 -11.29
C SER A 514 -65.63 -12.55 -10.72
N ASP A 515 -64.94 -11.64 -10.04
CA ASP A 515 -65.55 -10.42 -9.51
C ASP A 515 -66.02 -9.45 -10.60
N VAL A 516 -65.20 -9.23 -11.63
CA VAL A 516 -65.61 -8.40 -12.78
C VAL A 516 -66.77 -9.03 -13.54
N ALA A 517 -66.78 -10.35 -13.76
CA ALA A 517 -67.87 -11.04 -14.42
C ALA A 517 -69.21 -10.91 -13.67
N ARG A 518 -69.17 -10.82 -12.33
CA ARG A 518 -70.36 -10.60 -11.50
C ARG A 518 -70.83 -9.15 -11.52
N ARG A 519 -69.91 -8.18 -11.40
CA ARG A 519 -70.25 -6.74 -11.31
C ARG A 519 -70.70 -6.17 -12.65
N ASN A 520 -70.05 -6.59 -13.73
CA ASN A 520 -70.27 -6.09 -15.10
C ASN A 520 -70.51 -7.27 -16.06
N PRO A 521 -71.68 -7.94 -16.00
CA PRO A 521 -71.94 -9.10 -16.85
C PRO A 521 -72.03 -8.69 -18.32
N VAL A 522 -71.37 -9.45 -19.20
CA VAL A 522 -71.47 -9.27 -20.65
C VAL A 522 -72.83 -9.76 -21.14
N ARG A 523 -73.57 -8.88 -21.82
CA ARG A 523 -74.89 -9.17 -22.38
C ARG A 523 -74.81 -9.57 -23.85
N PHE A 524 -75.78 -10.36 -24.26
CA PHE A 524 -75.90 -10.91 -25.61
C PHE A 524 -77.36 -10.82 -26.04
N ALA A 525 -77.58 -10.39 -27.28
CA ALA A 525 -78.92 -10.38 -27.86
C ALA A 525 -79.46 -11.83 -27.99
N PRO A 526 -80.79 -12.03 -27.97
CA PRO A 526 -81.39 -13.36 -28.13
C PRO A 526 -80.95 -14.04 -29.42
N GLY A 527 -80.43 -15.27 -29.33
CA GLY A 527 -79.96 -16.04 -30.49
C GLY A 527 -78.59 -15.62 -31.05
N GLU A 528 -77.99 -14.52 -30.56
CA GLU A 528 -76.70 -14.04 -31.05
C GLU A 528 -75.53 -14.52 -30.18
N ALA A 529 -74.41 -14.82 -30.85
CA ALA A 529 -73.15 -15.19 -30.20
C ALA A 529 -72.24 -13.98 -29.91
N ALA A 530 -72.43 -12.86 -30.63
CA ALA A 530 -71.64 -11.65 -30.44
C ALA A 530 -72.09 -10.87 -29.20
N PRO A 531 -71.16 -10.30 -28.40
CA PRO A 531 -71.50 -9.38 -27.32
C PRO A 531 -72.25 -8.16 -27.83
N GLU A 532 -73.23 -7.67 -27.07
CA GLU A 532 -73.90 -6.40 -27.37
C GLU A 532 -72.91 -5.22 -27.31
N ALA A 533 -73.16 -4.15 -28.06
CA ALA A 533 -72.28 -2.97 -28.13
C ALA A 533 -71.97 -2.35 -26.74
N GLY A 534 -72.91 -2.45 -25.79
CA GLY A 534 -72.74 -2.00 -24.41
C GLY A 534 -71.77 -2.83 -23.55
N ALA A 535 -71.26 -3.96 -24.04
CA ALA A 535 -70.35 -4.85 -23.31
C ALA A 535 -68.90 -4.34 -23.24
N THR A 536 -68.56 -3.26 -23.95
CA THR A 536 -67.18 -2.75 -24.06
C THR A 536 -66.50 -2.49 -22.71
N PRO A 537 -67.13 -1.81 -21.72
CA PRO A 537 -66.49 -1.57 -20.42
C PRO A 537 -66.20 -2.85 -19.63
N ALA A 538 -67.06 -3.86 -19.74
CA ALA A 538 -66.87 -5.16 -19.10
C ALA A 538 -65.68 -5.92 -19.72
N LEU A 539 -65.56 -5.87 -21.05
CA LEU A 539 -64.48 -6.51 -21.80
C LEU A 539 -63.13 -5.83 -21.55
N GLU A 540 -63.09 -4.49 -21.43
CA GLU A 540 -61.88 -3.74 -21.09
C GLU A 540 -61.40 -4.05 -19.66
N ALA A 541 -62.31 -4.06 -18.68
CA ALA A 541 -61.98 -4.40 -17.30
C ALA A 541 -61.42 -5.82 -17.18
N ALA A 542 -62.03 -6.79 -17.87
CA ALA A 542 -61.53 -8.16 -17.91
C ALA A 542 -60.17 -8.26 -18.61
N ALA A 543 -59.95 -7.56 -19.73
CA ALA A 543 -58.68 -7.58 -20.45
C ALA A 543 -57.52 -6.96 -19.65
N GLU A 544 -57.77 -5.90 -18.88
CA GLU A 544 -56.79 -5.31 -17.96
C GLU A 544 -56.33 -6.32 -16.90
N ILE A 545 -57.27 -7.06 -16.31
CA ILE A 545 -56.93 -8.09 -15.32
C ILE A 545 -56.08 -9.19 -15.96
N VAL A 546 -56.47 -9.70 -17.14
CA VAL A 546 -55.71 -10.76 -17.82
C VAL A 546 -54.28 -10.33 -18.15
N ARG A 547 -54.04 -9.06 -18.51
CA ARG A 547 -52.67 -8.53 -18.77
C ARG A 547 -51.77 -8.53 -17.53
N ARG A 548 -52.36 -8.49 -16.34
CA ARG A 548 -51.66 -8.52 -15.05
C ARG A 548 -51.47 -9.93 -14.50
N CYS A 549 -52.23 -10.90 -14.98
CA CYS A 549 -52.03 -12.30 -14.61
C CYS A 549 -50.68 -12.82 -15.10
N GLY A 550 -50.06 -13.71 -14.32
CA GLY A 550 -48.85 -14.43 -14.73
C GLY A 550 -49.10 -15.42 -15.89
N ARG A 551 -48.26 -16.45 -16.01
CA ARG A 551 -48.50 -17.52 -17.01
C ARG A 551 -49.66 -18.40 -16.55
N VAL A 552 -50.84 -18.19 -17.13
CA VAL A 552 -52.08 -18.90 -16.76
C VAL A 552 -52.86 -19.39 -17.98
N GLY A 553 -53.61 -20.48 -17.78
CA GLY A 553 -54.62 -20.98 -18.69
C GLY A 553 -56.00 -20.52 -18.22
N ILE A 554 -56.78 -19.91 -19.10
CA ILE A 554 -58.09 -19.35 -18.77
C ILE A 554 -59.14 -20.08 -19.59
N ARG A 555 -60.00 -20.85 -18.92
CA ARG A 555 -61.17 -21.47 -19.53
C ARG A 555 -62.37 -20.55 -19.35
N VAL A 556 -62.88 -20.03 -20.46
CA VAL A 556 -64.08 -19.17 -20.49
C VAL A 556 -65.29 -20.06 -20.67
N VAL A 557 -66.15 -20.10 -19.66
CA VAL A 557 -67.39 -20.88 -19.64
C VAL A 557 -68.56 -19.92 -19.76
N HIS A 558 -69.47 -20.15 -20.70
CA HIS A 558 -70.72 -19.40 -20.75
C HIS A 558 -71.90 -20.33 -20.51
N HIS A 559 -72.81 -19.91 -19.63
CA HIS A 559 -73.99 -20.67 -19.25
C HIS A 559 -75.23 -20.07 -19.91
N ILE A 560 -76.05 -20.89 -20.55
CA ILE A 560 -77.35 -20.50 -21.08
C ILE A 560 -78.44 -21.38 -20.45
N ALA A 561 -79.59 -20.77 -20.14
CA ALA A 561 -80.77 -21.46 -19.66
C ALA A 561 -81.55 -22.05 -20.85
N ALA A 562 -81.63 -23.38 -20.95
CA ALA A 562 -82.37 -24.08 -22.01
C ALA A 562 -82.80 -25.49 -21.57
N PRO A 563 -83.72 -26.17 -22.29
CA PRO A 563 -84.08 -27.55 -22.00
C PRO A 563 -82.86 -28.47 -21.97
N ALA A 564 -82.87 -29.43 -21.04
CA ALA A 564 -81.78 -30.39 -20.90
C ALA A 564 -81.55 -31.16 -22.22
N GLY A 565 -80.29 -31.27 -22.64
CA GLY A 565 -79.91 -31.97 -23.87
C GLY A 565 -79.94 -31.13 -25.16
N SER A 566 -80.30 -29.84 -25.10
CA SER A 566 -80.27 -28.96 -26.28
C SER A 566 -78.84 -28.73 -26.80
N GLU A 567 -78.48 -29.37 -27.92
CA GLU A 567 -77.19 -29.23 -28.58
C GLU A 567 -77.01 -27.81 -29.14
N ALA A 568 -78.02 -27.28 -29.84
CA ALA A 568 -78.00 -25.91 -30.36
C ALA A 568 -77.79 -24.84 -29.26
N ALA A 569 -78.34 -25.05 -28.06
CA ALA A 569 -78.10 -24.13 -26.93
C ALA A 569 -76.67 -24.24 -26.38
N ARG A 570 -76.08 -25.44 -26.39
CA ARG A 570 -74.69 -25.66 -26.00
C ARG A 570 -73.73 -25.01 -26.99
N ASP A 571 -74.00 -25.15 -28.29
CA ASP A 571 -73.21 -24.53 -29.36
C ASP A 571 -73.29 -23.01 -29.30
N LEU A 572 -74.48 -22.45 -29.05
CA LEU A 572 -74.66 -21.01 -28.84
C LEU A 572 -73.86 -20.53 -27.62
N ALA A 573 -73.88 -21.29 -26.52
CA ALA A 573 -73.12 -20.96 -25.32
C ALA A 573 -71.59 -21.01 -25.57
N ALA A 574 -71.10 -22.04 -26.26
CA ALA A 574 -69.69 -22.14 -26.64
C ALA A 574 -69.28 -21.01 -27.61
N GLY A 575 -70.16 -20.67 -28.55
CA GLY A 575 -69.98 -19.55 -29.48
C GLY A 575 -69.84 -18.20 -28.75
N ARG A 576 -70.65 -17.95 -27.72
CA ARG A 576 -70.53 -16.76 -26.87
C ARG A 576 -69.23 -16.73 -26.08
N ALA A 577 -68.83 -17.86 -25.49
CA ALA A 577 -67.53 -17.97 -24.82
C ALA A 577 -66.36 -17.71 -25.79
N GLY A 578 -66.45 -18.21 -27.03
CA GLY A 578 -65.51 -17.92 -28.11
C GLY A 578 -65.44 -16.45 -28.48
N ALA A 579 -66.59 -15.79 -28.64
CA ALA A 579 -66.64 -14.36 -28.95
C ALA A 579 -66.02 -13.50 -27.83
N LEU A 580 -66.17 -13.90 -26.56
CA LEU A 580 -65.49 -13.25 -25.43
C LEU A 580 -63.97 -13.42 -25.50
N VAL A 581 -63.47 -14.62 -25.82
CA VAL A 581 -62.02 -14.85 -25.98
C VAL A 581 -61.46 -13.99 -27.11
N THR A 582 -62.14 -13.91 -28.25
CA THR A 582 -61.74 -13.04 -29.36
C THR A 582 -61.69 -11.58 -28.92
N ALA A 583 -62.74 -11.09 -28.27
CA ALA A 583 -62.83 -9.71 -27.81
C ALA A 583 -61.77 -9.34 -26.76
N LEU A 584 -61.40 -10.27 -25.87
CA LEU A 584 -60.30 -10.09 -24.92
C LEU A 584 -58.94 -10.06 -25.62
N SER A 585 -58.73 -10.96 -26.59
CA SER A 585 -57.48 -11.06 -27.35
C SER A 585 -57.23 -9.80 -28.19
N GLU A 586 -58.26 -9.26 -28.84
CA GLU A 586 -58.20 -7.99 -29.58
C GLU A 586 -57.83 -6.80 -28.68
N ARG A 587 -58.12 -6.88 -27.37
CA ARG A 587 -57.78 -5.87 -26.35
C ARG A 587 -56.43 -6.11 -25.68
N GLY A 588 -55.59 -6.96 -26.26
CA GLY A 588 -54.22 -7.22 -25.81
C GLY A 588 -54.10 -8.16 -24.61
N ALA A 589 -55.17 -8.89 -24.26
CA ALA A 589 -55.10 -9.93 -23.23
C ALA A 589 -54.38 -11.18 -23.77
N THR A 590 -53.34 -11.65 -23.07
CA THR A 590 -52.55 -12.82 -23.48
C THR A 590 -52.63 -13.94 -22.44
N ALA A 591 -53.33 -15.02 -22.74
CA ALA A 591 -53.39 -16.25 -21.93
C ALA A 591 -53.60 -17.48 -22.82
N ARG A 592 -53.45 -18.70 -22.27
CA ARG A 592 -53.88 -19.91 -22.97
C ARG A 592 -55.39 -20.08 -22.79
N PHE A 593 -56.16 -19.57 -23.75
CA PHE A 593 -57.62 -19.61 -23.69
C PHE A 593 -58.18 -20.96 -24.15
N THR A 594 -59.22 -21.43 -23.46
CA THR A 594 -60.11 -22.51 -23.91
C THR A 594 -61.56 -22.09 -23.68
N VAL A 595 -62.50 -22.64 -24.43
CA VAL A 595 -63.92 -22.25 -24.37
C VAL A 595 -64.79 -23.44 -24.01
N GLU A 596 -65.87 -23.19 -23.28
CA GLU A 596 -66.86 -24.20 -22.94
C GLU A 596 -68.26 -23.59 -22.87
N GLY A 597 -69.24 -24.27 -23.48
CA GLY A 597 -70.64 -23.91 -23.41
C GLY A 597 -71.39 -24.85 -22.47
N VAL A 598 -72.13 -24.30 -21.50
CA VAL A 598 -72.89 -25.08 -20.52
C VAL A 598 -74.37 -24.72 -20.58
N VAL A 599 -75.22 -25.74 -20.65
CA VAL A 599 -76.68 -25.57 -20.59
C VAL A 599 -77.16 -25.87 -19.17
N ALA A 600 -77.78 -24.88 -18.53
CA ALA A 600 -78.44 -25.05 -17.24
C ALA A 600 -79.94 -25.33 -17.45
N PRO A 601 -80.51 -26.40 -16.89
CA PRO A 601 -81.92 -26.71 -17.04
C PRO A 601 -82.78 -25.64 -16.36
N VAL A 602 -83.81 -25.16 -17.06
CA VAL A 602 -84.75 -24.15 -16.56
C VAL A 602 -85.74 -24.81 -15.59
N ALA A 603 -85.82 -24.33 -14.36
CA ALA A 603 -86.90 -24.74 -13.44
C ALA A 603 -88.23 -24.17 -13.94
N ALA A 604 -89.28 -25.00 -13.93
CA ALA A 604 -90.63 -24.61 -14.36
C ALA A 604 -91.09 -23.33 -13.62
N GLY A 605 -91.32 -22.24 -14.36
CA GLY A 605 -91.77 -20.95 -13.82
C GLY A 605 -90.76 -19.79 -13.90
N SER A 606 -89.53 -20.00 -14.37
CA SER A 606 -88.52 -18.94 -14.50
C SER A 606 -88.29 -18.50 -15.95
N ALA A 607 -89.21 -17.71 -16.51
CA ALA A 607 -88.95 -17.01 -17.77
C ALA A 607 -87.97 -15.85 -17.52
N GLY A 608 -86.73 -15.98 -17.99
CA GLY A 608 -85.80 -14.84 -18.08
C GLY A 608 -84.44 -14.97 -17.36
N ALA A 609 -83.96 -16.16 -17.00
CA ALA A 609 -82.60 -16.30 -16.47
C ALA A 609 -81.56 -15.91 -17.53
N GLN A 610 -80.97 -14.71 -17.40
CA GLN A 610 -79.89 -14.23 -18.26
C GLN A 610 -78.66 -15.15 -18.11
N GLY A 611 -78.01 -15.45 -19.23
CA GLY A 611 -76.80 -16.28 -19.24
C GLY A 611 -75.68 -15.65 -18.40
N ARG A 612 -74.82 -16.49 -17.82
CA ARG A 612 -73.67 -16.04 -17.00
C ARG A 612 -72.36 -16.52 -17.59
N THR A 613 -71.31 -15.73 -17.43
CA THR A 613 -69.94 -16.09 -17.82
C THR A 613 -69.12 -16.39 -16.58
N GLU A 614 -68.31 -17.45 -16.65
CA GLU A 614 -67.36 -17.85 -15.62
C GLU A 614 -65.96 -17.98 -16.23
N PHE A 615 -64.94 -17.52 -15.50
CA PHE A 615 -63.54 -17.62 -15.89
C PHE A 615 -62.83 -18.57 -14.94
N ILE A 616 -62.43 -19.74 -15.44
CA ILE A 616 -61.69 -20.73 -14.65
C ILE A 616 -60.21 -20.58 -14.98
N VAL A 617 -59.43 -20.12 -14.00
CA VAL A 617 -58.00 -19.83 -14.17
C VAL A 617 -57.18 -20.97 -13.57
N THR A 618 -56.18 -21.43 -14.33
CA THR A 618 -55.25 -22.49 -13.93
C THR A 618 -53.81 -22.04 -14.12
N PRO A 619 -52.87 -22.36 -13.22
CA PRO A 619 -51.46 -22.09 -13.44
C PRO A 619 -50.92 -22.93 -14.60
N LEU A 620 -49.97 -22.38 -15.38
CA LEU A 620 -49.31 -23.08 -16.51
C LEU A 620 -47.86 -23.43 -16.22
#